data_AF-A0A497P6C0-F1
#
_entry.id   AF-A0A497P6C0-F1
#
_cell.length_a   1.000
_cell.length_b   1.000
_cell.length_c   1.000
_cell.angle_alpha   90.00
_cell.angle_beta   90.00
_cell.angle_gamma   90.00
#
_symmetry.space_group_name_H-M   'P 1'
#
loop_
_entity.id
_entity.type
_entity.pdbx_description
1 polymer ?
#
loop_
_entity_poly.entity_id
_entity_poly.type
_entity_poly.pdbx_seq_one_letter_code
_entity_poly.pdbx_strand_id
1 'polypeptide(L)' 'MILAARSIAINAGAVGEEIEIVAKRMIDERKVTFSRAKEILEELRSRK' A
#
# COMPACT_ATOMS: atom_id res chain seq x y z
N MET A 1 5.90 -2.69 -13.35
CA MET A 1 5.10 -1.53 -12.90
C MET A 1 5.19 -1.38 -11.38
N ILE A 2 6.27 -0.81 -10.85
CA ILE A 2 6.45 -0.59 -9.39
C ILE A 2 6.14 0.86 -9.01
N LEU A 3 6.28 1.78 -9.96
CA LEU A 3 6.05 3.22 -9.75
C LEU A 3 4.61 3.52 -9.31
N ALA A 4 3.62 2.95 -10.00
CA ALA A 4 2.20 3.17 -9.68
C ALA A 4 1.83 2.69 -8.26
N ALA A 5 2.36 1.54 -7.84
CA ALA A 5 2.12 0.99 -6.51
C ALA A 5 2.74 1.85 -5.40
N ARG A 6 3.97 2.34 -5.58
CA ARG A 6 4.61 3.24 -4.61
C ARG A 6 3.88 4.58 -4.51
N SER A 7 3.52 5.19 -5.63
CA SER A 7 2.78 6.46 -5.63
C SER A 7 1.42 6.32 -4.94
N ILE A 8 0.71 5.22 -5.16
CA ILE A 8 -0.59 4.97 -4.51
C ILE A 8 -0.42 4.71 -3.01
N ALA A 9 0.61 3.96 -2.60
CA ALA A 9 0.91 3.74 -1.19
C ALA A 9 1.24 5.07 -0.46
N ILE A 10 2.04 5.95 -1.09
CA ILE A 10 2.34 7.29 -0.56
C ILE A 10 1.06 8.13 -0.44
N ASN A 11 0.20 8.13 -1.46
CA ASN A 11 -1.08 8.85 -1.42
C ASN A 11 -2.03 8.31 -0.34
N ALA A 12 -1.98 7.01 -0.04
CA ALA A 12 -2.75 6.41 1.05
C ALA A 12 -2.22 6.82 2.44
N GLY A 13 -1.04 7.44 2.53
CA GLY A 13 -0.41 7.89 3.77
C GLY A 13 0.60 6.90 4.36
N ALA A 14 1.07 5.94 3.56
CA ALA A 14 2.15 5.03 3.95
C ALA A 14 3.49 5.79 3.99
N VAL A 15 4.26 5.60 5.06
CA VAL A 15 5.58 6.25 5.22
C VAL A 15 6.70 5.21 5.40
N GLY A 16 7.87 5.49 4.80
CA GLY A 16 9.06 4.64 4.93
C GLY A 16 8.81 3.19 4.53
N GLU A 17 8.90 2.28 5.52
CA GLU A 17 8.75 0.83 5.34
C GLU A 17 7.31 0.41 4.99
N GLU A 18 6.30 1.18 5.38
CA GLU A 18 4.89 0.89 5.04
C GLU A 18 4.65 0.92 3.52
N ILE A 19 5.39 1.77 2.79
CA ILE A 19 5.25 1.93 1.33
C ILE A 19 5.59 0.62 0.63
N GLU A 20 6.67 -0.02 1.04
CA GLU A 20 7.15 -1.25 0.42
C GLU A 20 6.22 -2.43 0.73
N ILE A 21 5.71 -2.50 1.97
CA ILE A 21 4.73 -3.52 2.37
C ILE A 21 3.41 -3.35 1.62
N VAL A 22 2.85 -2.13 1.58
CA VAL A 22 1.60 -1.83 0.87
C VAL A 22 1.76 -2.09 -0.63
N ALA A 23 2.86 -1.61 -1.24
CA ALA A 23 3.13 -1.82 -2.66
C ALA A 23 3.26 -3.30 -3.02
N LYS A 24 3.97 -4.08 -2.20
CA LYS A 24 4.16 -5.52 -2.42
C LYS A 24 2.83 -6.27 -2.34
N ARG A 25 2.01 -5.96 -1.34
CA ARG A 25 0.70 -6.59 -1.13
C ARG A 25 -0.30 -6.23 -2.23
N MET A 26 -0.31 -4.98 -2.70
CA MET A 26 -1.12 -4.59 -3.87
C MET A 26 -0.72 -5.31 -5.16
N ILE A 27 0.58 -5.55 -5.37
CA ILE A 27 1.08 -6.28 -6.54
C ILE A 27 0.70 -7.76 -6.44
N ASP A 28 0.83 -8.35 -5.26
CA ASP A 28 0.48 -9.74 -4.97
C ASP A 28 -1.02 -10.00 -5.26
N GLU A 29 -1.87 -9.08 -4.81
CA GLU A 29 -3.32 -9.13 -5.06
C GLU A 29 -3.72 -8.66 -6.47
N ARG A 30 -2.77 -8.22 -7.30
CA ARG A 30 -2.98 -7.58 -8.61
C ARG A 30 -4.00 -6.43 -8.59
N LYS A 31 -4.21 -5.81 -7.42
CA LYS A 31 -5.16 -4.72 -7.19
C LYS A 31 -4.41 -3.49 -6.72
N VAL A 32 -3.92 -2.72 -7.70
CA VAL A 32 -3.23 -1.45 -7.44
C VAL A 32 -4.23 -0.30 -7.45
N THR A 33 -5.11 -0.28 -6.45
CA THR A 33 -6.17 0.75 -6.30
C THR A 33 -6.00 1.50 -4.99
N PHE A 34 -6.31 2.80 -4.97
CA PHE A 34 -6.25 3.64 -3.78
C PHE A 34 -7.03 3.06 -2.58
N SER A 35 -8.26 2.59 -2.80
CA SER A 35 -9.05 1.95 -1.74
C SER A 35 -8.32 0.75 -1.12
N ARG A 36 -7.65 -0.06 -1.96
CA ARG A 36 -6.93 -1.24 -1.46
C ARG A 36 -5.67 -0.86 -0.70
N ALA A 37 -4.93 0.14 -1.17
CA ALA A 37 -3.78 0.67 -0.44
C ALA A 37 -4.16 1.17 0.95
N LYS A 38 -5.30 1.86 1.06
CA LYS A 38 -5.82 2.36 2.32
C LYS A 38 -6.25 1.23 3.26
N GLU A 39 -6.96 0.22 2.77
CA GLU A 39 -7.29 -0.98 3.57
C GLU A 39 -6.03 -1.68 4.09
N ILE A 40 -5.04 -1.92 3.22
CA ILE A 40 -3.79 -2.59 3.61
C ILE A 40 -3.05 -1.77 4.67
N LEU A 41 -3.00 -0.45 4.51
CA LEU A 41 -2.36 0.45 5.47
C LEU A 41 -3.10 0.44 6.81
N GLU A 42 -4.44 0.46 6.81
CA GLU A 42 -5.24 0.36 8.02
C GLU A 42 -5.07 -0.99 8.70
N GLU A 43 -5.02 -2.11 7.97
CA GLU A 43 -4.71 -3.42 8.54
C GLU A 43 -3.32 -3.46 9.20
N LEU A 44 -2.32 -2.83 8.56
CA LEU A 44 -0.95 -2.74 9.09
C LEU A 44 -0.87 -1.89 10.35
N ARG A 45 -1.61 -0.77 10.40
CA ARG A 45 -1.66 0.13 11.55
C ARG A 45 -2.53 -0.39 12.68
N SER A 46 -3.59 -1.11 12.37
CA SER A 46 -4.53 -1.70 13.35
C SER A 46 -3.96 -2.94 14.04
N ARG A 47 -3.02 -3.65 13.39
CA ARG A 47 -2.29 -4.78 14.00
C ARG A 47 -1.11 -4.36 14.89
N LYS A 48 -0.88 -3.07 15.10
CA LYS A 48 0.18 -2.53 15.95
C LYS A 48 -0.38 -2.03 17.27
#